data_AF-A0A4Q3USI3-F1
#
_entry.id   AF-A0A4Q3USI3-F1
#
_cell.length_a   1.000
_cell.length_b   1.000
_cell.length_c   1.000
_cell.angle_alpha   90.00
_cell.angle_beta   90.00
_cell.angle_gamma   90.00
#
_symmetry.space_group_name_H-M   'P 1'
#
loop_
_entity.id
_entity.type
_entity.pdbx_description
1 polymer ?
#
loop_
_entity_poly.entity_id
_entity_poly.type
_entity_poly.pdbx_seq_one_letter_code
_entity_poly.pdbx_strand_id
1 'polypeptide(L)'
;MNTRFALQPGRDVDSVEYTFALGKPFVKFQKYADDLRLKKYRNLGDSKREGMFLYGYLPYTATVNGNPKVDTVRGNKGPYALFIRDQVGFFLNAKPGTKIADKESNMNHADHNSGVFLVKYPFYPTPDPNRITSAYAEIRLTEVYYTLAECRYRTGDKAGAAGYLNQVRGRLSVAMPPYPTAQFPVTTKADVVKAIIHEKTAEMTNEEVRNVDIIRWRRKGYFATEPIPNFASAKELLPIPQSEIDNNPNLGN
;
A
#
# COMPACT_ATOMS: atom_id res chain seq x y z
N MET A 1 7.88 1.91 -15.27
CA MET A 1 7.11 2.18 -14.04
C MET A 1 7.15 3.68 -13.81
N ASN A 2 6.00 4.31 -13.57
CA ASN A 2 5.95 5.75 -13.34
C ASN A 2 6.39 6.05 -11.90
N THR A 3 7.60 6.56 -11.71
CA THR A 3 8.15 6.94 -10.39
C THR A 3 7.39 8.08 -9.72
N ARG A 4 6.43 8.70 -10.41
CA ARG A 4 5.55 9.75 -9.87
C ARG A 4 4.63 9.26 -8.75
N PHE A 5 4.26 7.97 -8.74
CA PHE A 5 3.34 7.41 -7.76
C PHE A 5 4.01 6.29 -6.97
N ALA A 6 3.94 6.40 -5.64
CA ALA A 6 4.44 5.41 -4.70
C ALA A 6 3.45 5.25 -3.54
N LEU A 7 3.68 4.24 -2.71
CA LEU A 7 2.95 4.08 -1.46
C LEU A 7 3.19 5.31 -0.56
N GLN A 8 2.17 5.68 0.23
CA GLN A 8 2.35 6.72 1.26
C GLN A 8 3.52 6.32 2.17
N PRO A 9 4.52 7.19 2.35
CA PRO A 9 5.70 6.86 3.13
C PRO A 9 5.32 6.54 4.57
N GLY A 10 5.95 5.50 5.11
CA GLY A 10 5.85 5.15 6.51
C GLY A 10 6.81 5.90 7.41
N ARG A 11 7.84 6.53 6.85
CA ARG A 11 8.91 7.20 7.58
C ARG A 11 9.25 8.57 7.02
N ASP A 12 9.77 9.43 7.88
CA ASP A 12 10.33 10.72 7.49
C ASP A 12 11.69 10.58 6.81
N VAL A 13 12.29 11.72 6.44
CA VAL A 13 13.59 11.79 5.76
C VAL A 13 14.72 11.16 6.59
N ASP A 14 14.61 11.16 7.92
CA ASP A 14 15.59 10.58 8.84
C ASP A 14 15.28 9.13 9.23
N SER A 15 14.34 8.50 8.52
CA SER A 15 13.92 7.12 8.70
C SER A 15 13.19 6.86 10.04
N VAL A 16 12.63 7.91 10.65
CA VAL A 16 11.75 7.79 11.82
C VAL A 16 10.33 7.47 11.35
N GLU A 17 9.70 6.46 11.94
CA GLU A 17 8.31 6.10 11.61
C GLU A 17 7.36 7.23 11.99
N TYR A 18 6.48 7.62 11.06
CA TYR A 18 5.45 8.62 11.36
C TYR A 18 4.46 8.13 12.42
N THR A 19 3.94 9.05 13.22
CA THR A 19 3.05 8.73 14.35
C THR A 19 1.60 8.44 13.96
N PHE A 20 1.17 8.83 12.75
CA PHE A 20 -0.20 8.59 12.29
C PHE A 20 -0.49 7.09 12.10
N ALA A 21 -1.71 6.65 12.43
CA ALA A 21 -2.07 5.23 12.40
C ALA A 21 -2.56 4.74 11.01
N LEU A 22 -3.22 5.61 10.26
CA LEU A 22 -3.80 5.31 8.95
C LEU A 22 -2.72 5.31 7.87
N GLY A 23 -2.71 4.35 6.94
CA GLY A 23 -1.66 4.29 5.90
C GLY A 23 -0.39 3.59 6.36
N LYS A 24 0.80 4.09 5.97
CA LYS A 24 2.11 3.44 6.16
C LYS A 24 2.12 1.95 5.73
N PRO A 25 1.64 1.62 4.52
CA PRO A 25 1.41 0.23 4.12
C PRO A 25 2.71 -0.58 4.21
N PHE A 26 3.84 -0.06 3.72
CA PHE A 26 5.10 -0.81 3.71
C PHE A 26 5.59 -1.14 5.14
N VAL A 27 5.57 -0.17 6.06
CA VAL A 27 5.84 -0.43 7.50
C VAL A 27 4.93 -1.52 8.06
N LYS A 28 3.65 -1.52 7.71
CA LYS A 28 2.70 -2.52 8.20
C LYS A 28 3.06 -3.93 7.70
N PHE A 29 3.49 -4.07 6.45
CA PHE A 29 4.01 -5.33 5.94
C PHE A 29 5.30 -5.77 6.66
N GLN A 30 6.20 -4.83 6.98
CA GLN A 30 7.46 -5.14 7.67
C GLN A 30 7.28 -5.74 9.07
N LYS A 31 6.09 -5.66 9.67
CA LYS A 31 5.77 -6.33 10.94
C LYS A 31 5.58 -7.84 10.81
N TYR A 32 5.47 -8.35 9.58
CA TYR A 32 5.21 -9.76 9.28
C TYR A 32 6.24 -10.24 8.25
N ALA A 33 7.44 -10.60 8.71
CA ALA A 33 8.55 -10.99 7.85
C ALA A 33 8.25 -12.23 6.98
N ASP A 34 7.36 -13.11 7.46
CA ASP A 34 6.92 -14.31 6.75
C ASP A 34 5.87 -14.03 5.67
N ASP A 35 5.31 -12.82 5.62
CA ASP A 35 4.39 -12.42 4.57
C ASP A 35 5.13 -12.35 3.23
N LEU A 36 4.86 -13.33 2.37
CA LEU A 36 5.54 -13.48 1.08
C LEU A 36 5.34 -12.26 0.16
N ARG A 37 4.32 -11.42 0.44
CA ARG A 37 4.09 -10.16 -0.28
C ARG A 37 5.17 -9.12 0.02
N LEU A 38 5.73 -9.09 1.23
CA LEU A 38 6.76 -8.12 1.64
C LEU A 38 8.05 -8.23 0.81
N LYS A 39 8.32 -9.42 0.26
CA LYS A 39 9.53 -9.67 -0.54
C LYS A 39 9.66 -8.67 -1.69
N LYS A 40 10.91 -8.46 -2.12
CA LYS A 40 11.20 -7.68 -3.32
C LYS A 40 10.55 -8.36 -4.53
N TYR A 41 9.82 -7.60 -5.32
CA TYR A 41 9.18 -8.12 -6.52
C TYR A 41 10.22 -8.66 -7.49
N ARG A 42 10.05 -9.91 -7.88
CA ARG A 42 10.76 -10.55 -8.98
C ARG A 42 9.79 -11.44 -9.75
N ASN A 43 9.82 -11.29 -11.07
CA ASN A 43 9.19 -12.25 -11.96
C ASN A 43 10.10 -13.48 -12.10
N LEU A 44 9.55 -14.68 -11.89
CA LEU A 44 10.29 -15.94 -11.92
C LEU A 44 10.10 -16.71 -13.23
N GLY A 45 9.30 -16.20 -14.18
CA GLY A 45 8.83 -16.91 -15.36
C GLY A 45 7.71 -17.89 -15.02
N ASP A 46 7.15 -18.54 -16.04
CA ASP A 46 6.13 -19.60 -15.91
C ASP A 46 4.92 -19.17 -15.07
N SER A 47 4.46 -17.93 -15.28
CA SER A 47 3.41 -17.28 -14.47
C SER A 47 3.71 -17.13 -12.97
N LYS A 48 4.93 -17.41 -12.52
CA LYS A 48 5.34 -17.31 -11.11
C LYS A 48 6.01 -15.98 -10.81
N ARG A 49 5.87 -15.55 -9.56
CA ARG A 49 6.51 -14.36 -9.01
C ARG A 49 6.83 -14.56 -7.54
N GLU A 50 7.72 -13.73 -7.04
CA GLU A 50 7.88 -13.49 -5.61
C GLU A 50 7.72 -12.01 -5.32
N GLY A 51 7.20 -11.68 -4.13
CA GLY A 51 7.09 -10.31 -3.66
C GLY A 51 6.06 -9.44 -4.37
N MET A 52 5.84 -8.27 -3.79
CA MET A 52 4.96 -7.22 -4.30
C MET A 52 5.57 -5.83 -4.22
N PHE A 53 6.79 -5.65 -3.70
CA PHE A 53 7.37 -4.32 -3.50
C PHE A 53 8.70 -4.16 -4.23
N LEU A 54 8.95 -3.00 -4.81
CA LEU A 54 10.28 -2.60 -5.23
C LEU A 54 10.85 -1.64 -4.20
N TYR A 55 11.92 -2.06 -3.53
CA TYR A 55 12.59 -1.31 -2.48
C TYR A 55 14.10 -1.65 -2.43
N GLY A 56 14.88 -0.79 -1.81
CA GLY A 56 16.34 -0.84 -1.79
C GLY A 56 16.96 -0.66 -3.16
N TYR A 57 18.16 -1.20 -3.35
CA TYR A 57 18.76 -1.34 -4.68
C TYR A 57 17.95 -2.31 -5.53
N LEU A 58 17.81 -2.03 -6.82
CA LEU A 58 17.08 -2.86 -7.78
C LEU A 58 18.08 -3.49 -8.76
N PRO A 59 18.74 -4.59 -8.38
CA PRO A 59 19.75 -5.21 -9.22
C PRO A 59 19.12 -5.86 -10.45
N TYR A 60 19.83 -5.80 -11.57
CA TYR A 60 19.51 -6.52 -12.80
C TYR A 60 20.81 -7.02 -13.45
N THR A 61 20.70 -8.03 -14.30
CA THR A 61 21.83 -8.51 -15.09
C THR A 61 21.74 -7.91 -16.49
N ALA A 62 22.76 -7.18 -16.90
CA ALA A 62 22.92 -6.65 -18.24
C ALA A 62 23.95 -7.46 -19.02
N THR A 63 23.82 -7.54 -20.34
CA THR A 63 24.89 -8.05 -21.20
C THR A 63 25.75 -6.88 -21.67
N VAL A 64 27.03 -6.88 -21.31
CA VAL A 64 28.00 -5.85 -21.72
C VAL A 64 29.13 -6.55 -22.46
N ASN A 65 29.32 -6.23 -23.74
CA ASN A 65 30.32 -6.87 -24.61
C ASN A 65 30.23 -8.41 -24.59
N GLY A 66 29.01 -8.95 -24.66
CA GLY A 66 28.74 -10.39 -24.63
C GLY A 66 28.83 -11.05 -23.26
N ASN A 67 29.25 -10.34 -22.21
CA ASN A 67 29.39 -10.89 -20.86
C ASN A 67 28.26 -10.43 -19.93
N PRO A 68 27.71 -11.32 -19.09
CA PRO A 68 26.75 -10.94 -18.07
C PRO A 68 27.43 -10.10 -16.99
N LYS A 69 26.85 -8.94 -16.68
CA LYS A 69 27.30 -8.03 -15.63
C LYS A 69 26.11 -7.64 -14.76
N VAL A 70 26.26 -7.79 -13.45
CA VAL A 70 25.27 -7.29 -12.49
C VAL A 70 25.42 -5.77 -12.36
N ASP A 71 24.32 -5.04 -12.49
CA ASP A 71 24.21 -3.61 -12.19
C ASP A 71 22.91 -3.36 -11.40
N THR A 72 22.61 -2.12 -11.06
CA THR A 72 21.35 -1.71 -10.42
C THR A 72 20.73 -0.54 -11.17
N VAL A 73 19.42 -0.39 -11.06
CA VAL A 73 18.70 0.75 -11.66
C VAL A 73 19.34 2.07 -11.23
N ARG A 74 19.53 2.99 -12.19
CA ARG A 74 20.16 4.30 -12.00
C ARG A 74 19.16 5.44 -12.21
N GLY A 75 19.47 6.59 -11.62
CA GLY A 75 18.69 7.81 -11.80
C GLY A 75 18.83 8.37 -13.22
N ASN A 76 17.85 9.16 -13.66
CA ASN A 76 17.92 9.93 -14.90
C ASN A 76 18.46 11.36 -14.67
N LYS A 77 18.46 11.86 -13.42
CA LYS A 77 19.02 13.16 -13.03
C LYS A 77 20.53 13.12 -12.76
N GLY A 78 21.15 11.94 -12.77
CA GLY A 78 22.58 11.75 -12.59
C GLY A 78 22.97 10.27 -12.58
N PRO A 79 24.25 9.91 -12.79
CA PRO A 79 24.69 8.52 -12.98
C PRO A 79 24.80 7.70 -11.68
N TYR A 80 23.94 7.97 -10.70
CA TYR A 80 23.94 7.29 -9.40
C TYR A 80 22.97 6.11 -9.35
N ALA A 81 23.30 5.11 -8.55
CA ALA A 81 22.42 3.99 -8.24
C ALA A 81 21.23 4.46 -7.41
N LEU A 82 20.02 4.07 -7.81
CA LEU A 82 18.81 4.33 -7.02
C LEU A 82 18.73 3.34 -5.86
N PHE A 83 18.43 3.87 -4.68
CA PHE A 83 18.04 3.11 -3.50
C PHE A 83 16.64 3.55 -3.08
N ILE A 84 15.66 2.74 -3.47
CA ILE A 84 14.23 2.99 -3.27
C ILE A 84 13.90 2.80 -1.78
N ARG A 85 13.26 3.78 -1.16
CA ARG A 85 13.08 3.79 0.30
C ARG A 85 11.72 4.34 0.71
N ASP A 86 11.24 3.93 1.88
CA ASP A 86 9.92 4.29 2.42
C ASP A 86 9.91 5.69 3.05
N GLN A 87 10.40 6.67 2.30
CA GLN A 87 10.67 8.05 2.73
C GLN A 87 10.50 8.96 1.50
N VAL A 88 10.26 10.26 1.72
CA VAL A 88 10.19 11.25 0.63
C VAL A 88 11.21 12.36 0.90
N GLY A 89 12.18 12.52 0.01
CA GLY A 89 13.27 13.50 0.15
C GLY A 89 14.15 13.61 -1.12
N PHE A 90 15.04 14.59 -1.17
CA PHE A 90 16.09 14.70 -2.20
C PHE A 90 17.33 13.86 -1.85
N PHE A 91 17.23 12.55 -2.02
CA PHE A 91 18.31 11.64 -1.64
C PHE A 91 19.48 11.63 -2.63
N LEU A 92 19.24 11.84 -3.92
CA LEU A 92 20.21 11.79 -5.01
C LEU A 92 21.11 10.54 -4.90
N ASN A 93 22.42 10.75 -4.72
CA ASN A 93 23.43 9.70 -4.56
C ASN A 93 23.67 9.29 -3.09
N ALA A 94 22.87 9.78 -2.14
CA ALA A 94 23.00 9.46 -0.72
C ALA A 94 22.82 7.96 -0.48
N LYS A 95 23.83 7.37 0.18
CA LYS A 95 23.85 5.96 0.53
C LYS A 95 22.75 5.63 1.56
N PRO A 96 22.34 4.35 1.66
CA PRO A 96 21.42 3.92 2.71
C PRO A 96 21.92 4.33 4.10
N GLY A 97 21.03 4.88 4.93
CA GLY A 97 21.37 5.37 6.26
C GLY A 97 22.03 6.76 6.32
N THR A 98 22.35 7.38 5.17
CA THR A 98 22.82 8.77 5.15
C THR A 98 21.68 9.72 5.48
N LYS A 99 21.89 10.57 6.50
CA LYS A 99 20.99 11.68 6.82
C LYS A 99 21.28 12.85 5.90
N ILE A 100 20.33 13.20 5.04
CA ILE A 100 20.45 14.36 4.14
C ILE A 100 20.10 15.67 4.86
N ALA A 101 20.58 16.81 4.36
CA ALA A 101 20.38 18.11 5.01
C ALA A 101 18.93 18.61 4.90
N ASP A 102 18.32 18.51 3.71
CA ASP A 102 16.91 18.82 3.51
C ASP A 102 16.03 17.81 4.25
N LYS A 103 15.15 18.30 5.12
CA LYS A 103 14.25 17.50 5.96
C LYS A 103 12.78 17.61 5.53
N GLU A 104 12.50 18.42 4.53
CA GLU A 104 11.14 18.64 4.09
C GLU A 104 10.67 17.47 3.21
N SER A 105 9.53 16.89 3.59
CA SER A 105 8.99 15.67 2.98
C SER A 105 7.66 15.99 2.30
N ASN A 106 7.72 16.37 1.03
CA ASN A 106 6.54 16.59 0.19
C ASN A 106 6.86 16.33 -1.28
N MET A 107 5.86 16.53 -2.15
CA MET A 107 5.98 16.27 -3.60
C MET A 107 6.99 17.19 -4.31
N ASN A 108 7.30 18.36 -3.74
CA ASN A 108 8.30 19.28 -4.31
C ASN A 108 9.73 18.85 -3.93
N HIS A 109 9.90 18.12 -2.82
CA HIS A 109 11.18 17.64 -2.31
C HIS A 109 11.32 16.12 -2.45
N ALA A 110 11.01 15.59 -3.64
CA ALA A 110 11.08 14.18 -3.93
C ALA A 110 11.97 13.90 -5.16
N ASP A 111 12.71 12.79 -5.11
CA ASP A 111 13.39 12.24 -6.28
C ASP A 111 13.00 10.78 -6.53
N HIS A 112 13.67 10.10 -7.47
CA HIS A 112 13.37 8.72 -7.81
C HIS A 112 13.72 7.68 -6.73
N ASN A 113 14.39 8.08 -5.65
CA ASN A 113 14.57 7.22 -4.47
C ASN A 113 13.33 7.25 -3.55
N SER A 114 12.47 8.26 -3.69
CA SER A 114 11.35 8.50 -2.78
C SER A 114 10.18 7.54 -2.97
N GLY A 115 9.75 6.95 -1.86
CA GLY A 115 8.61 6.04 -1.78
C GLY A 115 8.93 4.61 -2.21
N VAL A 116 8.12 3.67 -1.74
CA VAL A 116 8.18 2.25 -2.17
C VAL A 116 7.14 2.03 -3.26
N PHE A 117 7.54 1.36 -4.34
CA PHE A 117 6.64 1.04 -5.44
C PHE A 117 6.01 -0.34 -5.25
N LEU A 118 4.72 -0.44 -5.53
CA LEU A 118 3.96 -1.68 -5.42
C LEU A 118 3.74 -2.31 -6.80
N VAL A 119 4.04 -3.59 -6.90
CA VAL A 119 3.73 -4.47 -8.04
C VAL A 119 2.74 -5.53 -7.56
N LYS A 120 1.49 -5.09 -7.38
CA LYS A 120 0.42 -5.97 -6.91
C LYS A 120 -0.02 -6.95 -7.98
N TYR A 121 -0.29 -6.40 -9.17
CA TYR A 121 -0.55 -7.13 -10.38
C TYR A 121 0.77 -7.31 -11.14
N PRO A 122 1.25 -8.54 -11.36
CA PRO A 122 2.56 -8.79 -11.94
C PRO A 122 2.66 -8.36 -13.41
N PHE A 123 3.87 -7.96 -13.79
CA PHE A 123 4.27 -7.76 -15.18
C PHE A 123 5.02 -8.99 -15.66
N TYR A 124 4.63 -9.57 -16.79
CA TYR A 124 5.29 -10.73 -17.38
C TYR A 124 6.13 -10.33 -18.61
N PRO A 125 7.35 -10.90 -18.80
CA PRO A 125 8.14 -10.68 -19.99
C PRO A 125 7.37 -11.04 -21.26
N THR A 126 7.62 -10.32 -22.35
CA THR A 126 6.99 -10.58 -23.65
C THR A 126 7.07 -12.05 -24.12
N PRO A 127 8.22 -12.76 -23.99
CA PRO A 127 8.33 -14.14 -24.46
C PRO A 127 7.85 -15.20 -23.46
N ASP A 128 7.32 -14.84 -22.29
CA ASP A 128 6.87 -15.83 -21.30
C ASP A 128 5.65 -16.62 -21.85
N PRO A 129 5.73 -17.96 -21.97
CA PRO A 129 4.70 -18.80 -22.59
C PRO A 129 3.33 -18.70 -21.90
N ASN A 130 3.29 -18.29 -20.64
CA ASN A 130 2.05 -18.06 -19.88
C ASN A 130 1.95 -16.60 -19.41
N ARG A 131 2.34 -15.66 -20.28
CA ARG A 131 2.08 -14.23 -20.07
C ARG A 131 0.57 -13.99 -20.01
N ILE A 132 0.05 -13.91 -18.79
CA ILE A 132 -1.34 -13.55 -18.54
C ILE A 132 -1.39 -12.05 -18.28
N THR A 133 -2.27 -11.33 -18.98
CA THR A 133 -2.64 -9.98 -18.60
C THR A 133 -3.37 -10.05 -17.26
N SER A 134 -2.85 -9.36 -16.25
CA SER A 134 -3.53 -9.30 -14.95
C SER A 134 -4.92 -8.68 -15.12
N ALA A 135 -5.98 -9.44 -14.81
CA ALA A 135 -7.32 -8.89 -14.71
C ALA A 135 -7.40 -7.97 -13.48
N TYR A 136 -8.08 -6.84 -13.63
CA TYR A 136 -8.40 -5.98 -12.49
C TYR A 136 -9.54 -6.62 -11.70
N ALA A 137 -9.32 -6.84 -10.40
CA ALA A 137 -10.31 -7.52 -9.57
C ALA A 137 -11.25 -6.46 -8.96
N GLU A 138 -12.45 -6.34 -9.52
CA GLU A 138 -13.49 -5.45 -8.98
C GLU A 138 -14.06 -5.97 -7.66
N ILE A 139 -14.28 -7.29 -7.56
CA ILE A 139 -14.74 -7.98 -6.36
C ILE A 139 -13.96 -9.29 -6.24
N ARG A 140 -13.53 -9.62 -5.01
CA ARG A 140 -12.89 -10.91 -4.72
C ARG A 140 -13.26 -11.44 -3.35
N LEU A 141 -13.11 -12.77 -3.18
CA LEU A 141 -13.52 -13.51 -1.99
C LEU A 141 -13.03 -12.88 -0.67
N THR A 142 -11.83 -12.35 -0.66
CA THR A 142 -11.26 -11.71 0.53
C THR A 142 -12.01 -10.46 0.98
N GLU A 143 -12.54 -9.66 0.04
CA GLU A 143 -13.39 -8.52 0.41
C GLU A 143 -14.72 -8.98 1.01
N VAL A 144 -15.28 -10.09 0.51
CA VAL A 144 -16.48 -10.71 1.08
C VAL A 144 -16.22 -11.13 2.52
N TYR A 145 -15.08 -11.77 2.82
CA TYR A 145 -14.72 -12.15 4.19
C TYR A 145 -14.58 -10.94 5.11
N TYR A 146 -13.94 -9.86 4.67
CA TYR A 146 -13.84 -8.65 5.48
C TYR A 146 -15.17 -7.93 5.68
N THR A 147 -16.04 -7.95 4.68
CA THR A 147 -17.40 -7.41 4.80
C THR A 147 -18.24 -8.23 5.78
N LEU A 148 -18.15 -9.56 5.73
CA LEU A 148 -18.77 -10.45 6.71
C LEU A 148 -18.19 -10.23 8.12
N ALA A 149 -16.87 -10.04 8.25
CA ALA A 149 -16.23 -9.71 9.52
C ALA A 149 -16.78 -8.41 10.11
N GLU A 150 -16.93 -7.35 9.29
CA GLU A 150 -17.53 -6.08 9.73
C GLU A 150 -19.01 -6.25 10.14
N CYS A 151 -19.78 -7.09 9.43
CA CYS A 151 -21.16 -7.42 9.81
C CYS A 151 -21.22 -8.15 11.17
N ARG A 152 -20.40 -9.18 11.38
CA ARG A 152 -20.31 -9.91 12.66
C ARG A 152 -19.91 -9.00 13.81
N TYR A 153 -18.92 -8.13 13.57
CA TYR A 153 -18.53 -7.09 14.51
C TYR A 153 -19.74 -6.22 14.92
N ARG A 154 -20.51 -5.73 13.94
CA ARG A 154 -21.67 -4.86 14.18
C ARG A 154 -22.78 -5.53 14.97
N THR A 155 -22.96 -6.85 14.82
CA THR A 155 -23.89 -7.64 15.64
C THR A 155 -23.32 -8.04 17.01
N GLY A 156 -22.09 -7.63 17.34
CA GLY A 156 -21.44 -7.93 18.62
C GLY A 156 -20.65 -9.24 18.66
N ASP A 157 -20.60 -9.98 17.56
CA ASP A 157 -19.89 -11.25 17.43
C ASP A 157 -18.40 -11.01 17.09
N LYS A 158 -17.61 -10.71 18.12
CA LYS A 158 -16.16 -10.45 17.99
C LYS A 158 -15.39 -11.69 17.55
N ALA A 159 -15.75 -12.86 18.06
CA ALA A 159 -15.08 -14.12 17.74
C ALA A 159 -15.33 -14.52 16.28
N GLY A 160 -16.59 -14.42 15.81
CA GLY A 160 -16.94 -14.65 14.41
C GLY A 160 -16.27 -13.66 13.47
N ALA A 161 -16.16 -12.38 13.86
CA ALA A 161 -15.40 -11.39 13.09
C ALA A 161 -13.93 -11.80 12.94
N ALA A 162 -13.26 -12.12 14.05
CA ALA A 162 -11.87 -12.59 14.03
C ALA A 162 -11.67 -13.87 13.20
N GLY A 163 -12.65 -14.78 13.23
CA GLY A 163 -12.66 -15.99 12.42
C GLY A 163 -12.53 -15.71 10.91
N TYR A 164 -13.33 -14.77 10.38
CA TYR A 164 -13.24 -14.38 8.96
C TYR A 164 -11.91 -13.68 8.62
N LEU A 165 -11.38 -12.84 9.51
CA LEU A 165 -10.05 -12.23 9.30
C LEU A 165 -8.96 -13.32 9.24
N ASN A 166 -9.05 -14.32 10.12
CA ASN A 166 -8.08 -15.42 10.20
C ASN A 166 -8.09 -16.31 8.96
N GLN A 167 -9.20 -16.43 8.24
CA GLN A 167 -9.22 -17.14 6.96
C GLN A 167 -8.28 -16.51 5.93
N VAL A 168 -8.11 -15.18 5.96
CA VAL A 168 -7.22 -14.48 5.04
C VAL A 168 -5.78 -14.56 5.52
N ARG A 169 -5.56 -14.34 6.82
CA ARG A 169 -4.23 -14.41 7.45
C ARG A 169 -3.58 -15.78 7.27
N GLY A 170 -4.37 -16.86 7.35
CA GLY A 170 -3.92 -18.24 7.19
C GLY A 170 -3.62 -18.70 5.75
N ARG A 171 -3.85 -17.85 4.74
CA ARG A 171 -3.44 -18.19 3.36
C ARG A 171 -1.93 -18.36 3.29
N LEU A 172 -1.46 -19.37 2.55
CA LEU A 172 -0.02 -19.67 2.40
C LEU A 172 0.81 -18.45 1.93
N SER A 173 0.25 -17.58 1.09
CA SER A 173 0.93 -16.38 0.59
C SER A 173 0.93 -15.19 1.55
N VAL A 174 0.21 -15.29 2.67
CA VAL A 174 0.05 -14.24 3.68
C VAL A 174 0.75 -14.67 4.97
N ALA A 175 0.49 -15.90 5.43
CA ALA A 175 1.17 -16.56 6.54
C ALA A 175 1.29 -15.71 7.81
N MET A 176 0.26 -14.92 8.12
CA MET A 176 0.24 -14.07 9.30
C MET A 176 -0.36 -14.83 10.49
N PRO A 177 0.13 -14.59 11.73
CA PRO A 177 -0.38 -15.29 12.92
C PRO A 177 -1.87 -14.98 13.14
N PRO A 178 -2.72 -15.94 13.51
CA PRO A 178 -4.15 -15.67 13.70
C PRO A 178 -4.38 -14.66 14.83
N TYR A 179 -5.47 -13.90 14.76
CA TYR A 179 -5.98 -13.13 15.88
C TYR A 179 -6.50 -14.06 17.00
N PRO A 180 -6.33 -13.68 18.28
CA PRO A 180 -5.74 -12.43 18.77
C PRO A 180 -4.21 -12.37 18.63
N THR A 181 -3.67 -11.16 18.50
CA THR A 181 -2.22 -10.90 18.55
C THR A 181 -1.92 -9.80 19.58
N ALA A 182 -0.66 -9.62 19.97
CA ALA A 182 -0.27 -8.53 20.89
C ALA A 182 -0.68 -7.14 20.37
N GLN A 183 -0.58 -6.90 19.06
CA GLN A 183 -0.96 -5.62 18.44
C GLN A 183 -2.49 -5.48 18.27
N PHE A 184 -3.18 -6.60 18.08
CA PHE A 184 -4.62 -6.64 17.83
C PHE A 184 -5.25 -7.72 18.71
N PRO A 185 -5.55 -7.39 19.98
CA PRO A 185 -6.03 -8.37 20.94
C PRO A 185 -7.48 -8.79 20.68
N VAL A 186 -8.22 -8.05 19.85
CA VAL A 186 -9.64 -8.28 19.50
C VAL A 186 -10.56 -8.50 20.71
N THR A 187 -10.17 -7.98 21.88
CA THR A 187 -10.91 -8.14 23.14
C THR A 187 -12.08 -7.16 23.24
N THR A 188 -11.92 -5.94 22.70
CA THR A 188 -12.99 -4.93 22.65
C THR A 188 -13.54 -4.75 21.24
N LYS A 189 -14.72 -4.10 21.14
CA LYS A 189 -15.28 -3.67 19.84
C LYS A 189 -14.31 -2.78 19.06
N ALA A 190 -13.64 -1.85 19.75
CA ALA A 190 -12.64 -0.97 19.14
C ALA A 190 -11.42 -1.76 18.61
N ASP A 191 -11.01 -2.84 19.28
CA ASP A 191 -9.88 -3.66 18.81
C ASP A 191 -10.22 -4.44 17.55
N VAL A 192 -11.46 -4.93 17.43
CA VAL A 192 -11.93 -5.58 16.20
C VAL A 192 -11.98 -4.59 15.04
N VAL A 193 -12.44 -3.36 15.27
CA VAL A 193 -12.40 -2.30 14.24
C VAL A 193 -10.96 -2.01 13.79
N LYS A 194 -10.02 -1.88 14.73
CA LYS A 194 -8.59 -1.70 14.39
C LYS A 194 -8.05 -2.86 13.55
N ALA A 195 -8.42 -4.09 13.88
CA ALA A 195 -8.05 -5.28 13.10
C ALA A 195 -8.64 -5.26 11.69
N ILE A 196 -9.94 -4.98 11.53
CA ILE A 196 -10.60 -4.86 10.21
C ILE A 196 -9.92 -3.78 9.35
N ILE A 197 -9.65 -2.60 9.92
CA ILE A 197 -8.97 -1.50 9.21
C ILE A 197 -7.56 -1.94 8.80
N HIS A 198 -6.81 -2.60 9.68
CA HIS A 198 -5.47 -3.11 9.36
C HIS A 198 -5.50 -4.11 8.20
N GLU A 199 -6.35 -5.13 8.31
CA GLU A 199 -6.51 -6.19 7.31
C GLU A 199 -6.90 -5.64 5.94
N LYS A 200 -7.96 -4.80 5.87
CA LYS A 200 -8.34 -4.16 4.60
C LYS A 200 -7.23 -3.26 4.06
N THR A 201 -6.48 -2.55 4.92
CA THR A 201 -5.35 -1.72 4.45
C THR A 201 -4.31 -2.59 3.76
N ALA A 202 -3.82 -3.64 4.40
CA ALA A 202 -2.74 -4.46 3.87
C ALA A 202 -3.20 -5.22 2.62
N GLU A 203 -4.32 -5.93 2.73
CA GLU A 203 -4.77 -6.83 1.69
C GLU A 203 -5.29 -6.11 0.45
N MET A 204 -5.96 -4.96 0.59
CA MET A 204 -6.59 -4.21 -0.51
C MET A 204 -5.78 -2.98 -0.95
N THR A 205 -4.50 -2.88 -0.57
CA THR A 205 -3.63 -1.78 -1.07
C THR A 205 -3.61 -1.80 -2.61
N ASN A 206 -3.85 -0.65 -3.27
CA ASN A 206 -3.88 -0.53 -4.74
C ASN A 206 -5.00 -1.33 -5.44
N GLU A 207 -6.18 -1.39 -4.82
CA GLU A 207 -7.43 -1.90 -5.41
C GLU A 207 -8.58 -0.87 -5.28
N GLU A 208 -8.26 0.44 -5.22
CA GLU A 208 -9.23 1.55 -5.27
C GLU A 208 -10.35 1.62 -4.19
N VAL A 209 -10.43 0.66 -3.26
CA VAL A 209 -11.47 0.63 -2.22
C VAL A 209 -11.22 1.56 -1.03
N ARG A 210 -10.00 2.09 -0.88
CA ARG A 210 -9.58 2.75 0.36
C ARG A 210 -10.35 4.04 0.66
N ASN A 211 -10.65 4.84 -0.36
CA ASN A 211 -11.39 6.09 -0.16
C ASN A 211 -12.82 5.82 0.33
N VAL A 212 -13.51 4.88 -0.32
CA VAL A 212 -14.85 4.42 0.06
C VAL A 212 -14.85 3.81 1.46
N ASP A 213 -13.83 3.01 1.81
CA ASP A 213 -13.63 2.48 3.15
C ASP A 213 -13.59 3.61 4.21
N ILE A 214 -12.76 4.63 3.99
CA ILE A 214 -12.59 5.72 4.96
C ILE A 214 -13.88 6.53 5.11
N ILE A 215 -14.56 6.86 4.02
CA ILE A 215 -15.82 7.61 4.05
C ILE A 215 -16.88 6.84 4.86
N ARG A 216 -17.05 5.53 4.60
CA ARG A 216 -18.03 4.73 5.35
C ARG A 216 -17.67 4.64 6.82
N TRP A 217 -16.40 4.41 7.13
CA TRP A 217 -15.94 4.20 8.50
C TRP A 217 -16.03 5.49 9.32
N ARG A 218 -15.83 6.65 8.70
CA ARG A 218 -16.09 7.96 9.31
C ARG A 218 -17.55 8.08 9.75
N ARG A 219 -18.50 7.80 8.85
CA ARG A 219 -19.95 7.84 9.16
C ARG A 219 -20.36 6.85 10.25
N LYS A 220 -19.60 5.76 10.43
CA LYS A 220 -19.82 4.77 11.48
C LYS A 220 -19.11 5.09 12.80
N GLY A 221 -18.34 6.18 12.88
CA GLY A 221 -17.61 6.57 14.09
C GLY A 221 -16.46 5.60 14.44
N TYR A 222 -15.84 4.97 13.43
CA TYR A 222 -14.76 3.99 13.68
C TYR A 222 -13.42 4.64 14.01
N PHE A 223 -13.26 5.93 13.72
CA PHE A 223 -12.06 6.68 14.05
C PHE A 223 -12.27 7.47 15.35
N ALA A 224 -11.31 7.38 16.27
CA ALA A 224 -11.33 8.18 17.50
C ALA A 224 -11.09 9.67 17.21
N THR A 225 -10.33 9.98 16.17
CA THR A 225 -10.04 11.32 15.66
C THR A 225 -10.01 11.28 14.13
N GLU A 226 -10.23 12.41 13.45
CA GLU A 226 -10.14 12.46 11.98
C GLU A 226 -8.73 12.03 11.52
N PRO A 227 -8.59 10.94 10.74
CA PRO A 227 -7.28 10.42 10.39
C PRO A 227 -6.61 11.13 9.21
N ILE A 228 -7.32 11.96 8.45
CA ILE A 228 -6.77 12.69 7.29
C ILE A 228 -6.62 14.18 7.65
N PRO A 229 -5.39 14.72 7.66
CA PRO A 229 -5.16 16.14 7.84
C PRO A 229 -5.92 16.98 6.80
N ASN A 230 -6.48 18.12 7.22
CA ASN A 230 -7.18 19.08 6.35
C ASN A 230 -8.42 18.49 5.63
N PHE A 231 -8.98 17.39 6.14
CA PHE A 231 -10.29 16.92 5.72
C PHE A 231 -11.38 17.92 6.17
N ALA A 232 -12.39 18.10 5.31
CA ALA A 232 -13.58 18.88 5.59
C ALA A 232 -14.78 18.10 5.03
N SER A 233 -15.96 18.22 5.64
CA SER A 233 -17.17 17.48 5.24
C SER A 233 -17.56 17.71 3.78
N ALA A 234 -17.32 18.90 3.24
CA ALA A 234 -17.55 19.21 1.82
C ALA A 234 -16.73 18.34 0.86
N LYS A 235 -15.66 17.67 1.32
CA LYS A 235 -14.81 16.77 0.53
C LYS A 235 -15.26 15.29 0.58
N GLU A 236 -16.44 14.99 1.17
CA GLU A 236 -16.98 13.63 1.15
C GLU A 236 -17.51 13.21 -0.21
N LEU A 237 -17.93 14.18 -1.03
CA LEU A 237 -18.48 13.97 -2.36
C LEU A 237 -17.59 14.66 -3.40
N LEU A 238 -17.61 14.13 -4.62
CA LEU A 238 -17.02 14.84 -5.75
C LEU A 238 -17.93 16.01 -6.13
N PRO A 239 -17.38 17.18 -6.49
CA PRO A 239 -18.19 18.29 -6.97
C PRO A 239 -18.87 17.91 -8.28
N ILE A 240 -20.10 18.38 -8.46
CA ILE A 240 -20.74 18.39 -9.78
C ILE A 240 -19.97 19.40 -10.64
N PRO A 241 -19.56 19.07 -11.87
CA PRO A 241 -18.88 20.02 -12.74
C PRO A 241 -19.74 21.27 -12.98
N GLN A 242 -19.13 22.46 -12.94
CA GLN A 242 -19.86 23.73 -13.04
C GLN A 242 -20.72 23.82 -14.30
N SER A 243 -20.21 23.32 -15.44
CA SER A 243 -20.96 23.28 -16.69
C SER A 243 -22.27 22.49 -16.61
N GLU A 244 -22.32 21.43 -15.79
CA GLU A 244 -23.55 20.64 -15.60
C GLU A 244 -24.58 21.42 -14.77
N ILE A 245 -24.11 22.18 -13.76
CA ILE A 245 -24.96 23.07 -12.95
C ILE A 245 -25.54 24.17 -13.84
N ASP A 246 -24.72 24.80 -14.69
CA ASP A 246 -25.13 25.88 -15.57
C ASP A 246 -26.16 25.40 -16.61
N ASN A 247 -26.02 24.16 -17.09
CA ASN A 247 -26.90 23.58 -18.12
C ASN A 247 -28.22 23.03 -17.57
N ASN A 248 -28.28 22.65 -16.28
CA ASN A 248 -29.48 22.08 -15.68
C ASN A 248 -29.86 22.86 -14.41
N PRO A 249 -30.88 23.73 -14.47
CA PRO A 249 -31.31 24.53 -13.32
C PRO A 249 -31.83 23.69 -12.14
N ASN A 250 -32.05 22.37 -12.32
CA ASN A 250 -32.42 21.46 -11.23
C ASN A 250 -31.20 20.85 -10.51
N LEU A 251 -29.95 21.10 -10.96
CA LEU A 251 -28.73 20.60 -10.34
C LEU A 251 -28.06 21.60 -9.38
N GLY A 252 -28.37 22.89 -9.48
CA GLY A 252 -27.83 23.93 -8.62
C GLY A 252 -28.78 24.32 -7.50
N ASN A 253 -28.60 23.75 -6.31
CA ASN A 253 -29.05 24.26 -5.01
C ASN A 253 -28.15 23.74 -3.89
#